data_AF-A0A370GIQ1-F1
#
_entry.id   AF-A0A370GIQ1-F1
#
_cell.length_a   1.000
_cell.length_b   1.000
_cell.length_c   1.000
_cell.angle_alpha   90.00
_cell.angle_beta   90.00
_cell.angle_gamma   90.00
#
_symmetry.space_group_name_H-M   'P 1'
#
loop_
_entity.id
_entity.type
_entity.pdbx_description
1 polymer ?
#
loop_
_entity_poly.entity_id
_entity_poly.type
_entity_poly.pdbx_seq_one_letter_code
_entity_poly.pdbx_strand_id
1 'polypeptide(L)'
;MSLGIALSPAPLDASENAVDAAVAVGREISAAGLGSLWFGQLFSHDTVTLSAVVGHEVPGLEVGTSAVPIPARHPLLIASAAQTAQAAARGRFTLGLGLGAAQFTEPVFGVGFDRPIARLREFLTVLNDVFDTGTTEFRGETVTAVTPMPATVAGAEPRPQVLVAAMGPQALRATGELADGTLPFLVGPRALGEHVVAPIVRAAERAGRARPRIVALVPGVVTADVDRAREAAAKETAFYDGIPSYARMSELSGVSRAADLVVIGDEETVAARVEEYFAAGATDVVFSQTDLTTPEDQRRTWRLLGELNRAR
;
A
#
# COMPACT_ATOMS: atom_id res chain seq x y z
N MET A 1 -16.24 1.96 -2.32
CA MET A 1 -15.04 2.64 -2.88
C MET A 1 -14.56 3.62 -1.83
N SER A 2 -13.26 3.81 -1.64
CA SER A 2 -12.73 4.67 -0.56
C SER A 2 -11.60 5.57 -1.06
N LEU A 3 -11.46 6.75 -0.47
CA LEU A 3 -10.32 7.63 -0.64
C LEU A 3 -9.50 7.70 0.64
N GLY A 4 -8.18 7.69 0.49
CA GLY A 4 -7.23 7.73 1.61
C GLY A 4 -5.95 8.46 1.30
N ILE A 5 -5.06 8.49 2.29
CA ILE A 5 -3.73 9.09 2.18
C ILE A 5 -2.67 8.05 2.52
N ALA A 6 -1.61 7.99 1.72
CA ALA A 6 -0.36 7.34 2.08
C ALA A 6 0.64 8.43 2.49
N LEU A 7 1.04 8.41 3.75
CA LEU A 7 1.88 9.45 4.32
C LEU A 7 3.32 9.29 3.86
N SER A 8 3.91 10.39 3.38
CA SER A 8 5.35 10.46 3.12
C SER A 8 6.12 10.35 4.45
N PRO A 9 7.22 9.59 4.55
CA PRO A 9 7.94 9.44 5.82
C PRO A 9 8.64 10.72 6.30
N ALA A 10 9.07 11.60 5.38
CA ALA A 10 9.89 12.76 5.69
C ALA A 10 9.27 13.74 6.72
N PRO A 11 7.97 14.08 6.65
CA PRO A 11 7.32 14.87 7.70
C PRO A 11 7.40 14.27 9.12
N LEU A 12 7.36 12.94 9.24
CA LEU A 12 7.45 12.27 10.54
C LEU A 12 8.87 12.31 11.10
N ASP A 13 9.87 12.08 10.24
CA ASP A 13 11.29 12.09 10.64
C ASP A 13 11.78 13.48 11.08
N ALA A 14 11.11 14.56 10.63
CA ALA A 14 11.40 15.94 11.02
C ALA A 14 10.68 16.40 12.31
N SER A 15 9.78 15.58 12.86
CA SER A 15 8.99 15.93 14.04
C SER A 15 9.74 15.64 15.35
N GLU A 16 9.33 16.28 16.45
CA GLU A 16 9.86 15.96 17.78
C GLU A 16 9.54 14.51 18.18
N ASN A 17 8.34 14.03 17.81
CA ASN A 17 7.91 12.66 18.02
C ASN A 17 7.08 12.17 16.82
N ALA A 18 7.64 11.21 16.07
CA ALA A 18 7.03 10.65 14.87
C ALA A 18 5.68 9.96 15.12
N VAL A 19 5.48 9.36 16.30
CA VAL A 19 4.23 8.67 16.64
C VAL A 19 3.12 9.68 16.89
N ASP A 20 3.39 10.71 17.71
CA ASP A 20 2.43 11.76 18.00
C ASP A 20 2.06 12.54 16.72
N ALA A 21 3.04 12.80 15.86
CA ALA A 21 2.82 13.40 14.55
C ALA A 21 1.93 12.54 13.65
N ALA A 22 2.15 11.22 13.59
CA ALA A 22 1.32 10.31 12.82
C ALA A 22 -0.13 10.25 13.34
N VAL A 23 -0.33 10.26 14.67
CA VAL A 23 -1.66 10.33 15.28
C VAL A 23 -2.35 11.66 14.94
N ALA A 24 -1.62 12.78 15.00
CA ALA A 24 -2.14 14.09 14.64
C ALA A 24 -2.59 14.14 13.18
N VAL A 25 -1.78 13.63 12.25
CA VAL A 25 -2.15 13.49 10.83
C VAL A 25 -3.38 12.61 10.66
N GLY A 26 -3.44 11.46 11.35
CA GLY A 26 -4.62 10.58 11.33
C GLY A 26 -5.91 11.31 11.71
N ARG A 27 -5.87 12.15 12.77
CA ARG A 27 -7.01 12.98 13.18
C ARG A 27 -7.35 14.03 12.13
N GLU A 28 -6.37 14.68 11.53
CA GLU A 28 -6.58 15.72 10.50
C GLU A 28 -7.24 15.15 9.25
N ILE A 29 -6.73 14.04 8.70
CA ILE A 29 -7.33 13.44 7.50
C ILE A 29 -8.72 12.86 7.79
N SER A 30 -8.93 12.31 8.98
CA SER A 30 -10.24 11.79 9.40
C SER A 30 -11.26 12.94 9.48
N ALA A 31 -10.87 14.07 10.07
CA ALA A 31 -11.68 15.28 10.10
C ALA A 31 -11.94 15.86 8.70
N ALA A 32 -10.99 15.74 7.78
CA ALA A 32 -11.18 16.11 6.38
C ALA A 32 -12.18 15.20 5.65
N GLY A 33 -12.46 14.00 6.16
CA GLY A 33 -13.43 13.03 5.61
C GLY A 33 -12.80 11.88 4.84
N LEU A 34 -11.49 11.68 4.92
CA LEU A 34 -10.79 10.56 4.30
C LEU A 34 -10.99 9.27 5.10
N GLY A 35 -11.08 8.14 4.38
CA GLY A 35 -11.42 6.85 4.96
C GLY A 35 -10.22 6.00 5.42
N SER A 36 -9.01 6.29 4.94
CA SER A 36 -7.84 5.47 5.28
C SER A 36 -6.52 6.24 5.32
N LEU A 37 -5.58 5.75 6.17
CA LEU A 37 -4.19 6.20 6.27
C LEU A 37 -3.21 5.05 6.09
N TRP A 38 -2.24 5.22 5.21
CA TRP A 38 -1.27 4.20 4.86
C TRP A 38 0.16 4.65 5.13
N PHE A 39 1.01 3.71 5.57
CA PHE A 39 2.39 3.98 5.96
C PHE A 39 3.39 3.14 5.16
N GLY A 40 4.30 3.80 4.44
CA GLY A 40 5.39 3.16 3.71
C GLY A 40 6.56 2.78 4.62
N GLN A 41 7.04 1.54 4.52
CA GLN A 41 8.21 1.10 5.29
C GLN A 41 9.50 1.59 4.62
N LEU A 42 10.22 2.48 5.30
CA LEU A 42 11.64 2.75 5.05
C LEU A 42 12.49 2.14 6.17
N PHE A 43 13.50 2.86 6.65
CA PHE A 43 14.43 2.39 7.70
C PHE A 43 14.17 2.98 9.08
N SER A 44 13.27 3.96 9.20
CA SER A 44 12.96 4.63 10.46
C SER A 44 11.96 3.82 11.29
N HIS A 45 10.68 4.19 11.25
CA HIS A 45 9.64 3.58 12.07
C HIS A 45 9.15 2.23 11.51
N ASP A 46 8.73 1.32 12.39
CA ASP A 46 8.00 0.10 11.99
C ASP A 46 6.54 0.44 11.68
N THR A 47 6.13 0.22 10.43
CA THR A 47 4.82 0.71 9.96
C THR A 47 3.65 -0.09 10.50
N VAL A 48 3.82 -1.38 10.82
CA VAL A 48 2.74 -2.18 11.43
C VAL A 48 2.46 -1.69 12.85
N THR A 49 3.51 -1.42 13.61
CA THR A 49 3.41 -0.86 14.96
C THR A 49 2.79 0.54 14.93
N LEU A 50 3.23 1.39 14.00
CA LEU A 50 2.66 2.74 13.85
C LEU A 50 1.18 2.70 13.46
N SER A 51 0.79 1.82 12.51
CA SER A 51 -0.62 1.60 12.16
C SER A 51 -1.44 1.17 13.37
N ALA A 52 -0.92 0.27 14.22
CA ALA A 52 -1.63 -0.17 15.43
C ALA A 52 -1.96 1.00 16.37
N VAL A 53 -0.99 1.88 16.63
CA VAL A 53 -1.17 3.06 17.49
C VAL A 53 -2.17 4.03 16.88
N VAL A 54 -2.01 4.37 15.60
CA VAL A 54 -2.92 5.32 14.92
C VAL A 54 -4.34 4.77 14.83
N GLY A 55 -4.49 3.48 14.52
CA GLY A 55 -5.81 2.83 14.44
C GLY A 55 -6.53 2.77 15.78
N HIS A 56 -5.78 2.72 16.90
CA HIS A 56 -6.31 2.81 18.25
C HIS A 56 -6.74 4.24 18.60
N GLU A 57 -5.88 5.23 18.32
CA GLU A 57 -6.05 6.64 18.70
C GLU A 57 -7.02 7.42 17.79
N VAL A 58 -7.35 6.89 16.61
CA VAL A 58 -8.23 7.53 15.62
C VAL A 58 -9.39 6.59 15.25
N PRO A 59 -10.44 6.50 16.08
CA PRO A 59 -11.61 5.68 15.80
C PRO A 59 -12.28 6.03 14.47
N GLY A 60 -12.68 5.00 13.72
CA GLY A 60 -13.33 5.11 12.41
C GLY A 60 -12.38 5.05 11.22
N LEU A 61 -11.10 5.35 11.41
CA LEU A 61 -10.11 5.37 10.32
C LEU A 61 -9.55 3.96 10.04
N GLU A 62 -9.51 3.57 8.76
CA GLU A 62 -8.73 2.41 8.33
C GLU A 62 -7.24 2.77 8.31
N VAL A 63 -6.40 1.86 8.78
CA VAL A 63 -4.95 2.02 8.78
C VAL A 63 -4.30 0.87 8.03
N GLY A 64 -3.28 1.16 7.22
CA GLY A 64 -2.60 0.11 6.48
C GLY A 64 -1.13 0.37 6.23
N THR A 65 -0.43 -0.64 5.73
CA THR A 65 0.97 -0.53 5.31
C THR A 65 1.11 -0.50 3.79
N SER A 66 2.03 0.32 3.27
CA SER A 66 2.22 0.52 1.82
C SER A 66 3.71 0.68 1.43
N ALA A 67 4.58 -0.30 1.59
CA ALA A 67 4.32 -1.68 1.99
C ALA A 67 5.46 -2.24 2.86
N VAL A 68 5.16 -3.26 3.66
CA VAL A 68 6.11 -4.01 4.48
C VAL A 68 6.94 -4.94 3.57
N PRO A 69 8.28 -4.80 3.45
CA PRO A 69 9.09 -5.70 2.63
C PRO A 69 9.11 -7.13 3.18
N ILE A 70 8.88 -8.10 2.28
CA ILE A 70 8.97 -9.54 2.53
C ILE A 70 10.43 -10.03 2.72
N PRO A 71 11.42 -9.61 1.91
CA PRO A 71 12.72 -10.30 1.90
C PRO A 71 13.48 -10.34 3.23
N ALA A 72 13.28 -9.35 4.09
CA ALA A 72 13.96 -9.24 5.38
C ALA A 72 13.14 -9.80 6.57
N ARG A 73 11.98 -10.43 6.32
CA ARG A 73 11.04 -10.80 7.39
C ARG A 73 10.57 -12.25 7.29
N HIS A 74 10.21 -12.79 8.46
CA HIS A 74 9.62 -14.13 8.60
C HIS A 74 8.09 -14.02 8.68
N PRO A 75 7.32 -14.88 7.98
CA PRO A 75 5.86 -14.76 7.93
C PRO A 75 5.18 -14.93 9.29
N LEU A 76 5.68 -15.79 10.17
CA LEU A 76 5.12 -15.92 11.54
C LEU A 76 5.25 -14.62 12.36
N LEU A 77 6.34 -13.88 12.19
CA LEU A 77 6.52 -12.60 12.90
C LEU A 77 5.61 -11.52 12.32
N ILE A 78 5.43 -11.50 11.00
CA ILE A 78 4.47 -10.61 10.35
C ILE A 78 3.03 -10.96 10.72
N ALA A 79 2.67 -12.25 10.81
CA ALA A 79 1.35 -12.67 11.24
C ALA A 79 1.03 -12.21 12.66
N SER A 80 2.00 -12.31 13.58
CA SER A 80 1.85 -11.82 14.95
C SER A 80 1.66 -10.30 15.00
N ALA A 81 2.49 -9.55 14.28
CA ALA A 81 2.40 -8.09 14.23
C ALA A 81 1.07 -7.62 13.60
N ALA A 82 0.66 -8.24 12.49
CA ALA A 82 -0.57 -7.90 11.78
C ALA A 82 -1.83 -8.17 12.61
N GLN A 83 -1.91 -9.31 13.31
CA GLN A 83 -3.03 -9.59 14.20
C GLN A 83 -3.07 -8.62 15.39
N THR A 84 -1.91 -8.26 15.94
CA THR A 84 -1.83 -7.27 17.03
C THR A 84 -2.33 -5.89 16.56
N ALA A 85 -1.90 -5.46 15.36
CA ALA A 85 -2.38 -4.22 14.76
C ALA A 85 -3.89 -4.27 14.46
N GLN A 86 -4.40 -5.42 14.01
CA GLN A 86 -5.83 -5.63 13.78
C GLN A 86 -6.66 -5.52 15.05
N ALA A 87 -6.19 -6.11 16.16
CA ALA A 87 -6.83 -5.97 17.46
C ALA A 87 -6.81 -4.51 17.94
N ALA A 88 -5.67 -3.81 17.83
CA ALA A 88 -5.53 -2.42 18.22
C ALA A 88 -6.43 -1.48 17.40
N ALA A 89 -6.49 -1.70 16.08
CA ALA A 89 -7.33 -0.93 15.16
C ALA A 89 -8.81 -1.36 15.16
N ARG A 90 -9.20 -2.31 16.02
CA ARG A 90 -10.57 -2.86 16.12
C ARG A 90 -11.11 -3.35 14.77
N GLY A 91 -10.32 -4.15 14.07
CA GLY A 91 -10.71 -4.76 12.80
C GLY A 91 -10.44 -3.91 11.55
N ARG A 92 -9.78 -2.75 11.69
CA ARG A 92 -9.55 -1.78 10.61
C ARG A 92 -8.09 -1.70 10.12
N PHE A 93 -7.30 -2.74 10.34
CA PHE A 93 -5.94 -2.81 9.85
C PHE A 93 -5.84 -3.63 8.55
N THR A 94 -5.11 -3.08 7.58
CA THR A 94 -4.80 -3.77 6.32
C THR A 94 -3.29 -3.92 6.14
N LEU A 95 -2.81 -5.16 6.03
CA LEU A 95 -1.40 -5.47 5.81
C LEU A 95 -1.08 -5.39 4.31
N GLY A 96 -0.38 -4.35 3.89
CA GLY A 96 0.23 -4.30 2.56
C GLY A 96 1.68 -4.78 2.57
N LEU A 97 2.00 -5.73 1.69
CA LEU A 97 3.31 -6.39 1.55
C LEU A 97 4.02 -5.96 0.26
N GLY A 98 5.34 -5.77 0.35
CA GLY A 98 6.20 -5.45 -0.78
C GLY A 98 7.16 -6.60 -1.09
N LEU A 99 7.29 -6.95 -2.38
CA LEU A 99 8.24 -7.98 -2.81
C LEU A 99 9.70 -7.52 -2.68
N GLY A 100 9.93 -6.20 -2.66
CA GLY A 100 11.27 -5.61 -2.78
C GLY A 100 11.78 -5.65 -4.22
N ALA A 101 13.01 -5.15 -4.41
CA ALA A 101 13.72 -5.17 -5.68
C ALA A 101 15.16 -5.64 -5.43
N ALA A 102 15.72 -6.46 -6.32
CA ALA A 102 17.07 -7.03 -6.14
C ALA A 102 18.13 -5.96 -5.81
N GLN A 103 18.14 -4.88 -6.58
CA GLN A 103 19.05 -3.73 -6.44
C GLN A 103 18.94 -2.98 -5.11
N PHE A 104 17.89 -3.24 -4.34
CA PHE A 104 17.70 -2.70 -3.00
C PHE A 104 17.92 -3.78 -1.94
N THR A 105 17.24 -4.91 -2.08
CA THR A 105 17.20 -5.97 -1.07
C THR A 105 18.57 -6.50 -0.69
N GLU A 106 19.39 -6.88 -1.68
CA GLU A 106 20.69 -7.51 -1.44
C GLU A 106 21.69 -6.54 -0.78
N PRO A 107 21.95 -5.33 -1.32
CA PRO A 107 22.91 -4.42 -0.70
C PRO A 107 22.45 -3.85 0.65
N VAL A 108 21.14 -3.76 0.89
CA VAL A 108 20.59 -3.15 2.11
C VAL A 108 20.44 -4.17 3.25
N PHE A 109 19.87 -5.34 2.96
CA PHE A 109 19.54 -6.33 3.99
C PHE A 109 20.53 -7.51 4.04
N GLY A 110 21.42 -7.64 3.05
CA GLY A 110 22.33 -8.79 2.95
C GLY A 110 21.60 -10.11 2.68
N VAL A 111 20.36 -10.06 2.18
CA VAL A 111 19.54 -11.23 1.87
C VAL A 111 19.47 -11.42 0.37
N GLY A 112 19.77 -12.63 -0.10
CA GLY A 112 19.68 -12.97 -1.53
C GLY A 112 18.27 -12.78 -2.09
N PHE A 113 18.17 -12.23 -3.31
CA PHE A 113 16.90 -12.00 -3.99
C PHE A 113 16.56 -13.13 -4.97
N ASP A 114 16.55 -14.37 -4.45
CA ASP A 114 16.25 -15.56 -5.25
C ASP A 114 14.78 -15.96 -5.18
N ARG A 115 14.23 -16.35 -6.34
CA ARG A 115 12.86 -16.89 -6.48
C ARG A 115 11.78 -16.04 -5.75
N PRO A 116 11.69 -14.72 -5.99
CA PRO A 116 10.79 -13.83 -5.25
C PRO A 116 9.31 -14.23 -5.36
N ILE A 117 8.90 -14.84 -6.48
CA ILE A 117 7.53 -15.34 -6.67
C ILE A 117 7.26 -16.60 -5.84
N ALA A 118 8.20 -17.54 -5.77
CA ALA A 118 8.05 -18.70 -4.89
C ALA A 118 7.94 -18.24 -3.44
N ARG A 119 8.84 -17.36 -3.01
CA ARG A 119 8.81 -16.78 -1.67
C ARG A 119 7.51 -16.05 -1.36
N LEU A 120 6.98 -15.26 -2.30
CA LEU A 120 5.67 -14.61 -2.14
C LEU A 120 4.57 -15.64 -1.88
N ARG A 121 4.50 -16.71 -2.69
CA ARG A 121 3.46 -17.74 -2.53
C ARG A 121 3.55 -18.42 -1.17
N GLU A 122 4.75 -18.87 -0.81
CA GLU A 122 5.00 -19.54 0.46
C GLU A 122 4.68 -18.64 1.66
N PHE A 123 5.06 -17.36 1.58
CA PHE A 123 4.76 -16.36 2.61
C PHE A 123 3.25 -16.16 2.77
N LEU A 124 2.51 -16.00 1.68
CA LEU A 124 1.05 -15.82 1.71
C LEU A 124 0.33 -17.09 2.17
N THR A 125 0.80 -18.28 1.79
CA THR A 125 0.26 -19.55 2.31
C THR A 125 0.38 -19.60 3.83
N VAL A 126 1.56 -19.31 4.38
CA VAL A 126 1.77 -19.28 5.83
C VAL A 126 0.87 -18.26 6.52
N LEU A 127 0.72 -17.05 5.95
CA LEU A 127 -0.18 -16.05 6.52
C LEU A 127 -1.63 -16.52 6.54
N ASN A 128 -2.13 -17.10 5.45
CA ASN A 128 -3.50 -17.62 5.40
C ASN A 128 -3.70 -18.77 6.39
N ASP A 129 -2.78 -19.74 6.47
CA ASP A 129 -2.86 -20.83 7.44
C ASP A 129 -3.02 -20.29 8.88
N VAL A 130 -2.18 -19.33 9.27
CA VAL A 130 -2.21 -18.73 10.60
C VAL A 130 -3.49 -17.92 10.82
N PHE A 131 -3.92 -17.12 9.85
CA PHE A 131 -5.11 -16.27 10.00
C PHE A 131 -6.42 -17.07 9.98
N ASP A 132 -6.48 -18.18 9.23
CA ASP A 132 -7.71 -18.96 9.07
C ASP A 132 -7.84 -20.06 10.14
N THR A 133 -6.72 -20.65 10.57
CA THR A 133 -6.71 -21.83 11.46
C THR A 133 -5.98 -21.60 12.78
N GLY A 134 -5.21 -20.52 12.88
CA GLY A 134 -4.38 -20.24 14.05
C GLY A 134 -3.08 -21.04 14.12
N THR A 135 -2.77 -21.88 13.14
CA THR A 135 -1.56 -22.71 13.11
C THR A 135 -1.04 -22.91 11.69
N THR A 136 0.20 -23.36 11.53
CA THR A 136 0.78 -23.76 10.23
C THR A 136 1.88 -24.79 10.43
N GLU A 137 2.02 -25.69 9.47
CA GLU A 137 3.13 -26.65 9.37
C GLU A 137 3.73 -26.62 7.95
N PHE A 138 4.11 -25.43 7.50
CA PHE A 138 4.60 -25.19 6.15
C PHE A 138 6.11 -25.41 6.04
N ARG A 139 6.54 -26.24 5.08
CA ARG A 139 7.95 -26.47 4.73
C ARG A 139 8.14 -26.35 3.22
N GLY A 140 8.46 -25.15 2.75
CA GLY A 140 8.72 -24.84 1.36
C GLY A 140 10.20 -24.72 1.02
N GLU A 141 10.47 -24.25 -0.18
CA GLU A 141 11.82 -24.08 -0.72
C GLU A 141 12.53 -22.82 -0.22
N THR A 142 11.76 -21.82 0.23
CA THR A 142 12.28 -20.51 0.68
C THR A 142 11.83 -20.14 2.09
N VAL A 143 10.73 -20.73 2.57
CA VAL A 143 10.14 -20.50 3.89
C VAL A 143 9.90 -21.84 4.59
N THR A 144 10.31 -21.92 5.85
CA THR A 144 9.86 -22.96 6.79
C THR A 144 9.18 -22.27 7.96
N ALA A 145 7.93 -22.61 8.25
CA ALA A 145 7.14 -22.06 9.33
C ALA A 145 6.36 -23.18 10.02
N VAL A 146 6.62 -23.39 11.30
CA VAL A 146 5.94 -24.41 12.12
C VAL A 146 5.54 -23.76 13.43
N THR A 147 4.25 -23.83 13.78
CA THR A 147 3.73 -23.32 15.05
C THR A 147 3.52 -24.47 16.03
N PRO A 148 4.35 -24.62 17.08
CA PRO A 148 4.16 -25.68 18.08
C PRO A 148 2.99 -25.40 19.03
N MET A 149 2.44 -24.19 19.00
CA MET A 149 1.30 -23.71 19.77
C MET A 149 0.45 -22.77 18.89
N PRO A 150 -0.84 -22.55 19.21
CA PRO A 150 -1.66 -21.59 18.47
C PRO A 150 -1.02 -20.20 18.38
N ALA A 151 -1.05 -19.61 17.19
CA ALA A 151 -0.50 -18.31 16.85
C ALA A 151 -1.61 -17.25 16.65
N THR A 152 -2.75 -17.41 17.33
CA THR A 152 -3.88 -16.47 17.29
C THR A 152 -3.73 -15.35 18.30
N VAL A 153 -4.24 -14.16 17.97
CA VAL A 153 -4.32 -13.02 18.90
C VAL A 153 -5.78 -12.70 19.19
N ALA A 154 -6.15 -12.64 20.47
CA ALA A 154 -7.50 -12.28 20.89
C ALA A 154 -7.87 -10.86 20.43
N GLY A 155 -9.07 -10.69 19.87
CA GLY A 155 -9.57 -9.41 19.39
C GLY A 155 -9.12 -9.03 17.97
N ALA A 156 -8.31 -9.85 17.31
CA ALA A 156 -7.88 -9.65 15.92
C ALA A 156 -8.96 -10.08 14.91
N GLU A 157 -10.21 -9.66 15.13
CA GLU A 157 -11.37 -10.02 14.29
C GLU A 157 -12.01 -8.78 13.61
N PRO A 158 -12.38 -8.87 12.32
CA PRO A 158 -12.13 -9.98 11.40
C PRO A 158 -10.62 -10.19 11.17
N ARG A 159 -10.19 -11.32 10.58
CA ARG A 159 -8.76 -11.51 10.23
C ARG A 159 -8.19 -10.33 9.44
N PRO A 160 -6.88 -10.00 9.59
CA PRO A 160 -6.26 -8.92 8.82
C PRO A 160 -6.38 -9.18 7.30
N GLN A 161 -6.73 -8.15 6.53
CA GLN A 161 -6.63 -8.22 5.07
C GLN A 161 -5.17 -8.17 4.64
N VAL A 162 -4.81 -8.97 3.64
CA VAL A 162 -3.46 -8.98 3.04
C VAL A 162 -3.52 -8.47 1.62
N LEU A 163 -2.82 -7.38 1.37
CA LEU A 163 -2.63 -6.81 0.04
C LEU A 163 -1.15 -6.92 -0.36
N VAL A 164 -0.87 -7.02 -1.66
CA VAL A 164 0.50 -7.09 -2.17
C VAL A 164 0.76 -5.97 -3.17
N ALA A 165 1.88 -5.27 -3.07
CA ALA A 165 2.34 -4.30 -4.07
C ALA A 165 2.84 -5.04 -5.34
N ALA A 166 1.90 -5.66 -6.07
CA ALA A 166 2.17 -6.50 -7.23
C ALA A 166 1.83 -5.76 -8.53
N MET A 167 2.78 -5.74 -9.46
CA MET A 167 2.60 -5.17 -10.81
C MET A 167 3.02 -6.15 -11.93
N GLY A 168 3.92 -7.10 -11.63
CA GLY A 168 4.36 -8.10 -12.60
C GLY A 168 3.32 -9.23 -12.79
N PRO A 169 3.16 -9.81 -13.99
CA PRO A 169 2.15 -10.84 -14.26
C PRO A 169 2.20 -12.06 -13.33
N GLN A 170 3.41 -12.53 -12.96
CA GLN A 170 3.56 -13.66 -12.05
C GLN A 170 3.19 -13.29 -10.60
N ALA A 171 3.57 -12.09 -10.16
CA ALA A 171 3.21 -11.57 -8.84
C ALA A 171 1.70 -11.34 -8.73
N LEU A 172 1.06 -10.76 -9.75
CA LEU A 172 -0.39 -10.57 -9.81
C LEU A 172 -1.15 -11.89 -9.79
N ARG A 173 -0.65 -12.91 -10.49
CA ARG A 173 -1.23 -14.26 -10.43
C ARG A 173 -1.18 -14.83 -9.01
N ALA A 174 0.00 -14.85 -8.40
CA ALA A 174 0.15 -15.33 -7.03
C ALA A 174 -0.71 -14.53 -6.04
N THR A 175 -0.78 -13.21 -6.21
CA THR A 175 -1.59 -12.31 -5.37
C THR A 175 -3.08 -12.60 -5.53
N GLY A 176 -3.59 -12.76 -6.74
CA GLY A 176 -5.01 -13.10 -6.95
C GLY A 176 -5.40 -14.47 -6.41
N GLU A 177 -4.46 -15.43 -6.40
CA GLU A 177 -4.68 -16.77 -5.84
C GLU A 177 -4.58 -16.81 -4.31
N LEU A 178 -3.76 -15.97 -3.68
CA LEU A 178 -3.35 -16.14 -2.28
C LEU A 178 -3.56 -14.92 -1.37
N ALA A 179 -3.85 -13.74 -1.91
CA ALA A 179 -4.07 -12.51 -1.12
C ALA A 179 -5.48 -11.95 -1.33
N ASP A 180 -5.82 -10.93 -0.54
CA ASP A 180 -7.12 -10.25 -0.58
C ASP A 180 -7.16 -9.11 -1.61
N GLY A 181 -6.00 -8.71 -2.13
CA GLY A 181 -5.90 -7.63 -3.10
C GLY A 181 -4.48 -7.17 -3.44
N THR A 182 -4.40 -6.08 -4.18
CA THR A 182 -3.13 -5.45 -4.60
C THR A 182 -3.12 -3.95 -4.29
N LEU A 183 -1.93 -3.41 -4.05
CA LEU A 183 -1.68 -1.98 -3.86
C LEU A 183 -0.59 -1.44 -4.83
N PRO A 184 -0.86 -1.35 -6.14
CA PRO A 184 0.11 -0.81 -7.09
C PRO A 184 0.38 0.67 -6.83
N PHE A 185 1.64 1.09 -6.99
CA PHE A 185 2.08 2.47 -6.91
C PHE A 185 2.62 2.91 -8.28
N LEU A 186 2.39 4.18 -8.67
CA LEU A 186 2.85 4.73 -9.94
C LEU A 186 2.39 3.89 -11.16
N VAL A 187 1.08 3.66 -11.25
CA VAL A 187 0.46 2.99 -12.41
C VAL A 187 -0.70 3.84 -12.89
N GLY A 188 -0.67 4.32 -14.13
CA GLY A 188 -1.76 5.15 -14.68
C GLY A 188 -3.06 4.36 -14.88
N PRO A 189 -4.24 5.03 -14.99
CA PRO A 189 -5.54 4.35 -15.03
C PRO A 189 -5.68 3.29 -16.12
N ARG A 190 -5.16 3.55 -17.33
CA ARG A 190 -5.17 2.58 -18.44
C ARG A 190 -4.41 1.31 -18.08
N ALA A 191 -3.15 1.46 -17.64
CA ALA A 191 -2.33 0.32 -17.25
C ALA A 191 -2.90 -0.41 -16.04
N LEU A 192 -3.51 0.31 -15.10
CA LEU A 192 -4.20 -0.27 -13.95
C LEU A 192 -5.31 -1.22 -14.41
N GLY A 193 -6.23 -0.76 -15.27
CA GLY A 193 -7.32 -1.60 -15.76
C GLY A 193 -6.85 -2.80 -16.57
N GLU A 194 -6.00 -2.57 -17.57
CA GLU A 194 -5.59 -3.59 -18.55
C GLU A 194 -4.57 -4.60 -17.98
N HIS A 195 -3.64 -4.13 -17.14
CA HIS A 195 -2.45 -4.89 -16.74
C HIS A 195 -2.37 -5.22 -15.25
N VAL A 196 -3.23 -4.65 -14.40
CA VAL A 196 -3.31 -4.99 -12.97
C VAL A 196 -4.65 -5.64 -12.64
N VAL A 197 -5.76 -4.93 -12.84
CA VAL A 197 -7.11 -5.37 -12.47
C VAL A 197 -7.51 -6.60 -13.25
N ALA A 198 -7.41 -6.58 -14.59
CA ALA A 198 -7.85 -7.71 -15.38
C ALA A 198 -7.05 -9.01 -15.09
N PRO A 199 -5.71 -9.01 -14.96
CA PRO A 199 -4.97 -10.21 -14.59
C PRO A 199 -5.23 -10.73 -13.17
N ILE A 200 -5.30 -9.87 -12.15
CA ILE A 200 -5.49 -10.31 -10.75
C ILE A 200 -6.90 -10.87 -10.54
N VAL A 201 -7.92 -10.24 -11.13
CA VAL A 201 -9.31 -10.72 -11.08
C VAL A 201 -9.41 -12.11 -11.71
N ARG A 202 -8.84 -12.31 -12.90
CA ARG A 202 -8.81 -13.64 -13.55
C ARG A 202 -8.09 -14.70 -12.72
N ALA A 203 -7.04 -14.33 -11.99
CA ALA A 203 -6.33 -15.27 -11.13
C ALA A 203 -7.18 -15.67 -9.91
N ALA A 204 -7.86 -14.70 -9.28
CA ALA A 204 -8.78 -14.94 -8.17
C ALA A 204 -9.97 -15.80 -8.59
N GLU A 205 -10.59 -15.50 -9.73
CA GLU A 205 -11.71 -16.28 -10.28
C GLU A 205 -11.33 -17.75 -10.51
N ARG A 206 -10.15 -18.01 -11.10
CA ARG A 206 -9.65 -19.37 -11.32
C ARG A 206 -9.34 -20.12 -10.03
N ALA A 207 -9.00 -19.39 -8.97
CA ALA A 207 -8.79 -19.93 -7.64
C ALA A 207 -10.08 -20.06 -6.82
N GLY A 208 -11.23 -19.67 -7.36
CA GLY A 208 -12.51 -19.67 -6.63
C GLY A 208 -12.58 -18.64 -5.51
N ARG A 209 -11.79 -17.56 -5.59
CA ARG A 209 -11.74 -16.49 -4.58
C ARG A 209 -12.65 -15.33 -4.92
N ALA A 210 -12.97 -14.54 -3.90
CA ALA A 210 -13.67 -13.26 -4.06
C ALA A 210 -12.88 -12.29 -4.95
N ARG A 211 -13.58 -11.30 -5.53
CA ARG A 211 -12.95 -10.25 -6.32
C ARG A 211 -11.91 -9.50 -5.47
N PRO A 212 -10.64 -9.40 -5.91
CA PRO A 212 -9.59 -8.74 -5.14
C PRO A 212 -9.86 -7.25 -4.91
N ARG A 213 -9.46 -6.73 -3.75
CA ARG A 213 -9.38 -5.30 -3.46
C ARG A 213 -8.24 -4.67 -4.27
N ILE A 214 -8.47 -3.53 -4.89
CA ILE A 214 -7.49 -2.82 -5.75
C ILE A 214 -7.27 -1.42 -5.18
N VAL A 215 -6.17 -1.24 -4.44
CA VAL A 215 -5.81 0.05 -3.84
C VAL A 215 -4.81 0.76 -4.75
N ALA A 216 -5.26 1.71 -5.57
CA ALA A 216 -4.36 2.50 -6.40
C ALA A 216 -3.63 3.53 -5.54
N LEU A 217 -2.31 3.38 -5.38
CA LEU A 217 -1.47 4.38 -4.72
C LEU A 217 -1.03 5.41 -5.77
N VAL A 218 -1.56 6.62 -5.63
CA VAL A 218 -1.45 7.67 -6.64
C VAL A 218 -0.69 8.84 -6.04
N PRO A 219 0.51 9.17 -6.52
CA PRO A 219 1.15 10.40 -6.10
C PRO A 219 0.44 11.60 -6.72
N GLY A 220 0.19 12.64 -5.94
CA GLY A 220 -0.47 13.82 -6.46
C GLY A 220 -0.76 14.91 -5.44
N VAL A 221 -0.99 16.12 -5.96
CA VAL A 221 -1.22 17.33 -5.18
C VAL A 221 -2.11 18.29 -5.97
N VAL A 222 -3.06 18.91 -5.26
CA VAL A 222 -3.81 20.08 -5.73
C VAL A 222 -2.93 21.31 -5.54
N THR A 223 -2.55 21.99 -6.63
CA THR A 223 -1.70 23.18 -6.59
C THR A 223 -1.89 24.08 -7.81
N ALA A 224 -1.66 25.38 -7.63
CA ALA A 224 -1.54 26.33 -8.73
C ALA A 224 -0.10 26.45 -9.26
N ASP A 225 0.90 26.02 -8.47
CA ASP A 225 2.32 26.06 -8.83
C ASP A 225 2.74 24.73 -9.47
N VAL A 226 2.23 24.51 -10.69
CA VAL A 226 2.42 23.27 -11.44
C VAL A 226 3.90 23.00 -11.74
N ASP A 227 4.68 24.04 -12.01
CA ASP A 227 6.09 23.90 -12.38
C ASP A 227 6.92 23.43 -11.19
N ARG A 228 6.73 24.04 -10.01
CA ARG A 228 7.37 23.57 -8.77
C ARG A 228 6.99 22.13 -8.45
N ALA A 229 5.71 21.78 -8.58
CA ALA A 229 5.24 20.42 -8.34
C ALA A 229 5.88 19.40 -9.29
N ARG A 230 6.03 19.75 -10.58
CA ARG A 230 6.69 18.90 -11.58
C ARG A 230 8.17 18.70 -11.27
N GLU A 231 8.87 19.74 -10.84
CA GLU A 231 10.28 19.64 -10.43
C GLU A 231 10.44 18.70 -9.22
N ALA A 232 9.59 18.87 -8.20
CA ALA A 232 9.58 18.01 -7.02
C ALA A 232 9.24 16.55 -7.39
N ALA A 233 8.20 16.35 -8.20
CA ALA A 233 7.80 15.03 -8.68
C ALA A 233 8.93 14.33 -9.45
N ALA A 234 9.63 15.05 -10.33
CA ALA A 234 10.76 14.52 -11.07
C ALA A 234 11.89 14.04 -10.15
N LYS A 235 12.19 14.80 -9.10
CA LYS A 235 13.21 14.42 -8.12
C LYS A 235 12.81 13.21 -7.28
N GLU A 236 11.60 13.22 -6.72
CA GLU A 236 11.17 12.20 -5.77
C GLU A 236 10.86 10.86 -6.44
N THR A 237 10.45 10.87 -7.70
CA THR A 237 10.09 9.64 -8.42
C THR A 237 11.23 9.08 -9.28
N ALA A 238 12.34 9.80 -9.47
CA ALA A 238 13.46 9.39 -10.33
C ALA A 238 14.03 7.99 -10.02
N PHE A 239 14.02 7.58 -8.76
CA PHE A 239 14.49 6.24 -8.37
C PHE A 239 13.68 5.12 -9.04
N TYR A 240 12.38 5.32 -9.25
CA TYR A 240 11.49 4.31 -9.81
C TYR A 240 11.73 4.07 -11.30
N ASP A 241 12.25 5.06 -12.03
CA ASP A 241 12.60 4.90 -13.46
C ASP A 241 13.66 3.80 -13.65
N GLY A 242 14.53 3.59 -12.65
CA GLY A 242 15.55 2.53 -12.66
C GLY A 242 15.05 1.16 -12.22
N ILE A 243 13.79 1.01 -11.77
CA ILE A 243 13.25 -0.28 -11.34
C ILE A 243 12.46 -0.90 -12.51
N PRO A 244 12.83 -2.10 -13.02
CA PRO A 244 12.22 -2.67 -14.22
C PRO A 244 10.68 -2.81 -14.17
N SER A 245 10.11 -3.09 -12.99
CA SER A 245 8.65 -3.20 -12.83
C SER A 245 7.94 -1.87 -12.98
N TYR A 246 8.54 -0.77 -12.51
CA TYR A 246 7.96 0.58 -12.59
C TYR A 246 8.19 1.21 -13.97
N ALA A 247 9.38 1.03 -14.55
CA ALA A 247 9.66 1.43 -15.93
C ALA A 247 8.66 0.82 -16.91
N ARG A 248 8.37 -0.48 -16.76
CA ARG A 248 7.33 -1.17 -17.54
C ARG A 248 5.94 -0.57 -17.34
N MET A 249 5.55 -0.25 -16.11
CA MET A 249 4.23 0.34 -15.85
C MET A 249 4.11 1.76 -16.40
N SER A 250 5.19 2.53 -16.40
CA SER A 250 5.26 3.84 -17.05
C SER A 250 5.01 3.71 -18.55
N GLU A 251 5.73 2.80 -19.22
CA GLU A 251 5.54 2.51 -20.66
C GLU A 251 4.11 2.07 -20.97
N LEU A 252 3.55 1.13 -20.20
CA LEU A 252 2.17 0.66 -20.38
C LEU A 252 1.12 1.74 -20.07
N SER A 253 1.49 2.74 -19.28
CA SER A 253 0.65 3.92 -19.01
C SER A 253 0.80 4.99 -20.10
N GLY A 254 1.68 4.79 -21.08
CA GLY A 254 1.93 5.72 -22.18
C GLY A 254 2.87 6.87 -21.85
N VAL A 255 3.64 6.76 -20.78
CA VAL A 255 4.61 7.79 -20.36
C VAL A 255 6.03 7.23 -20.30
N SER A 256 7.02 8.12 -20.25
CA SER A 256 8.44 7.73 -20.27
C SER A 256 9.13 7.86 -18.91
N ARG A 257 8.56 8.63 -17.98
CA ARG A 257 9.07 8.79 -16.62
C ARG A 257 7.97 8.61 -15.60
N ALA A 258 8.31 8.08 -14.43
CA ALA A 258 7.41 7.95 -13.30
C ALA A 258 6.81 9.30 -12.88
N ALA A 259 7.57 10.38 -13.01
CA ALA A 259 7.13 11.75 -12.72
C ALA A 259 5.88 12.17 -13.50
N ASP A 260 5.72 11.64 -14.72
CA ASP A 260 4.59 11.96 -15.60
C ASP A 260 3.30 11.23 -15.18
N LEU A 261 3.36 10.33 -14.17
CA LEU A 261 2.22 9.70 -13.52
C LEU A 261 1.74 10.42 -12.26
N VAL A 262 2.45 11.46 -11.81
CA VAL A 262 2.06 12.27 -10.66
C VAL A 262 0.91 13.19 -11.05
N VAL A 263 -0.17 13.15 -10.27
CA VAL A 263 -1.37 13.94 -10.52
C VAL A 263 -1.17 15.35 -9.98
N ILE A 264 -0.93 16.31 -10.88
CA ILE A 264 -0.64 17.70 -10.53
C ILE A 264 -1.64 18.59 -11.26
N GLY A 265 -2.34 19.43 -10.51
CA GLY A 265 -3.25 20.42 -11.10
C GLY A 265 -4.17 21.03 -10.05
N ASP A 266 -5.23 21.67 -10.51
CA ASP A 266 -6.29 22.18 -9.66
C ASP A 266 -7.24 21.07 -9.18
N GLU A 267 -8.27 21.48 -8.44
CA GLU A 267 -9.27 20.58 -7.89
C GLU A 267 -10.02 19.78 -8.96
N GLU A 268 -10.33 20.41 -10.10
CA GLU A 268 -11.02 19.74 -11.21
C GLU A 268 -10.13 18.65 -11.83
N THR A 269 -8.85 18.95 -12.05
CA THR A 269 -7.86 18.01 -12.59
C THR A 269 -7.71 16.79 -11.68
N VAL A 270 -7.56 17.01 -10.37
CA VAL A 270 -7.39 15.93 -9.39
C VAL A 270 -8.67 15.11 -9.26
N ALA A 271 -9.84 15.74 -9.20
CA ALA A 271 -11.13 15.05 -9.12
C ALA A 271 -11.41 14.17 -10.35
N ALA A 272 -11.16 14.70 -11.56
CA ALA A 272 -11.29 13.94 -12.79
C ALA A 272 -10.39 12.70 -12.79
N ARG A 273 -9.14 12.86 -12.33
CA ARG A 273 -8.20 11.74 -12.25
C ARG A 273 -8.64 10.66 -11.26
N VAL A 274 -9.21 11.04 -10.12
CA VAL A 274 -9.79 10.10 -9.16
C VAL A 274 -10.88 9.24 -9.82
N GLU A 275 -11.78 9.86 -10.59
CA GLU A 275 -12.83 9.13 -11.31
C GLU A 275 -12.26 8.17 -12.35
N GLU A 276 -11.22 8.56 -13.08
CA GLU A 276 -10.54 7.68 -14.04
C GLU A 276 -9.98 6.41 -13.38
N TYR A 277 -9.40 6.52 -12.18
CA TYR A 277 -8.91 5.37 -11.43
C TYR A 277 -10.02 4.42 -10.99
N PHE A 278 -11.16 4.96 -10.52
CA PHE A 278 -12.32 4.14 -10.18
C PHE A 278 -12.92 3.47 -11.43
N ALA A 279 -13.02 4.20 -12.55
CA ALA A 279 -13.47 3.66 -13.83
C ALA A 279 -12.53 2.54 -14.36
N ALA A 280 -11.23 2.64 -14.07
CA ALA A 280 -10.26 1.59 -14.36
C ALA A 280 -10.37 0.35 -13.44
N GLY A 281 -11.24 0.39 -12.43
CA GLY A 281 -11.56 -0.74 -11.57
C GLY A 281 -10.88 -0.74 -10.21
N ALA A 282 -10.23 0.37 -9.81
CA ALA A 282 -9.80 0.56 -8.43
C ALA A 282 -10.98 0.43 -7.47
N THR A 283 -10.77 -0.22 -6.33
CA THR A 283 -11.74 -0.20 -5.22
C THR A 283 -11.46 0.95 -4.28
N ASP A 284 -10.19 1.35 -4.18
CA ASP A 284 -9.72 2.43 -3.32
C ASP A 284 -8.67 3.25 -4.09
N VAL A 285 -8.68 4.56 -3.90
CA VAL A 285 -7.65 5.45 -4.43
C VAL A 285 -6.99 6.17 -3.25
N VAL A 286 -5.70 5.96 -3.07
CA VAL A 286 -4.95 6.45 -1.92
C VAL A 286 -3.87 7.40 -2.43
N PHE A 287 -3.99 8.68 -2.06
CA PHE A 287 -3.06 9.70 -2.51
C PHE A 287 -1.79 9.69 -1.67
N SER A 288 -0.64 9.71 -2.33
CA SER A 288 0.68 9.86 -1.71
C SER A 288 1.33 11.16 -2.18
N GLN A 289 2.44 11.57 -1.57
CA GLN A 289 3.20 12.76 -2.00
C GLN A 289 2.33 14.02 -2.10
N THR A 290 1.36 14.16 -1.19
CA THR A 290 0.47 15.33 -1.14
C THR A 290 1.19 16.60 -0.64
N ASP A 291 2.42 16.43 -0.16
CA ASP A 291 3.35 17.44 0.35
C ASP A 291 4.37 17.95 -0.69
N LEU A 292 4.20 17.63 -1.98
CA LEU A 292 5.13 18.02 -3.06
C LEU A 292 5.40 19.53 -3.17
N THR A 293 4.47 20.39 -2.74
CA THR A 293 4.59 21.84 -2.87
C THR A 293 4.59 22.55 -1.52
N THR A 294 3.42 22.81 -0.95
CA THR A 294 3.24 23.58 0.28
C THR A 294 2.26 22.89 1.24
N PRO A 295 2.32 23.16 2.56
CA PRO A 295 1.33 22.63 3.50
C PRO A 295 -0.11 23.09 3.21
N GLU A 296 -0.28 24.24 2.55
CA GLU A 296 -1.61 24.70 2.12
C GLU A 296 -2.15 23.85 0.99
N ASP A 297 -1.34 23.56 -0.04
CA ASP A 297 -1.70 22.67 -1.14
C ASP A 297 -2.00 21.24 -0.65
N GLN A 298 -1.21 20.75 0.31
CA GLN A 298 -1.49 19.46 0.96
C GLN A 298 -2.88 19.45 1.61
N ARG A 299 -3.21 20.47 2.41
CA ARG A 299 -4.53 20.57 3.05
C ARG A 299 -5.66 20.79 2.04
N ARG A 300 -5.43 21.53 0.95
CA ARG A 300 -6.38 21.66 -0.16
C ARG A 300 -6.66 20.31 -0.81
N THR A 301 -5.60 19.52 -1.05
CA THR A 301 -5.70 18.16 -1.56
C THR A 301 -6.54 17.28 -0.64
N TRP A 302 -6.26 17.29 0.67
CA TRP A 302 -7.02 16.50 1.64
C TRP A 302 -8.48 16.93 1.75
N ARG A 303 -8.77 18.23 1.68
CA ARG A 303 -10.14 18.76 1.69
C ARG A 303 -10.93 18.26 0.48
N LEU A 304 -10.38 18.41 -0.73
CA LEU A 304 -10.99 17.92 -1.96
C LEU A 304 -11.28 16.42 -1.88
N LEU A 305 -10.27 15.62 -1.55
CA LEU A 305 -10.42 14.16 -1.50
C LEU A 305 -11.45 13.74 -0.43
N GLY A 306 -11.50 14.44 0.70
CA GLY A 306 -12.50 14.20 1.74
C GLY A 306 -13.93 14.59 1.33
N GLU A 307 -14.10 15.67 0.56
CA GLU A 307 -15.38 16.04 -0.05
C GLU A 307 -15.85 14.99 -1.05
N LEU A 308 -14.96 14.55 -1.94
CA LEU A 308 -15.23 13.46 -2.89
C LEU A 308 -15.57 12.15 -2.18
N ASN A 309 -14.92 11.86 -1.05
CA ASN A 309 -15.15 10.62 -0.30
C ASN A 309 -16.55 10.61 0.35
N ARG A 310 -17.00 11.76 0.89
CA ARG A 310 -18.35 11.88 1.49
C ARG A 310 -19.47 11.85 0.46
N ALA A 311 -19.20 12.22 -0.79
CA ALA A 311 -20.17 12.23 -1.86
C ALA A 311 -20.43 10.83 -2.47
N ARG A 312 -19.70 9.80 -2.02
CA ARG A 312 -19.79 8.41 -2.50
C ARG A 312 -20.47 7.50 -1.49
#